data_AF-A0AAU2UWI5-F1
#
_entry.id   AF-A0AAU2UWI5-F1
#
_cell.length_a   1.000
_cell.length_b   1.000
_cell.length_c   1.000
_cell.angle_alpha   90.00
_cell.angle_beta   90.00
_cell.angle_gamma   90.00
#
_symmetry.space_group_name_H-M   'P 1'
#
loop_
_entity.id
_entity.type
_entity.pdbx_description
1 polymer ?
#
loop_
_entity_poly.entity_id
_entity_poly.type
_entity_poly.pdbx_seq_one_letter_code
_entity_poly.pdbx_strand_id
1 'polypeptide(L)'
;MDLLWQQPRRNTLVTWPNDVDRRLNILVRAAVAAGEQASRSQILAALVATAEASPDAVADLLHAYRRLPTDALAADNERPDLPTIRTPGPTRTQ
;
A
#
# COMPACT_ATOMS: atom_id res chain seq x y z
N MET A 1 -1.89 5.89 -26.54
CA MET A 1 -2.86 5.77 -25.42
C MET A 1 -2.15 6.27 -24.19
N ASP A 2 -2.74 7.21 -23.46
CA ASP A 2 -2.14 7.75 -22.25
C ASP A 2 -2.47 6.84 -21.07
N LEU A 3 -1.46 6.43 -20.30
CA LEU A 3 -1.64 5.53 -19.16
C LEU A 3 -1.92 6.34 -17.89
N LEU A 4 -2.86 5.88 -17.06
CA LEU A 4 -3.26 6.59 -15.83
C LEU A 4 -2.07 6.86 -14.88
N TRP A 5 -1.13 5.91 -14.75
CA TRP A 5 0.04 6.05 -13.88
C TRP A 5 1.08 7.09 -14.38
N GLN A 6 0.92 7.56 -15.62
CA GLN A 6 1.76 8.58 -16.26
C GLN A 6 1.12 9.98 -16.23
N GLN A 7 -0.11 10.11 -15.71
CA GLN A 7 -0.82 11.39 -15.60
C GLN A 7 -0.19 12.32 -14.53
N PRO A 8 -0.50 13.63 -14.57
CA PRO A 8 -0.04 14.58 -13.56
C PRO A 8 -0.33 14.11 -12.13
N ARG A 9 0.69 14.19 -11.27
CA ARG A 9 0.63 13.65 -9.91
C ARG A 9 0.29 14.73 -8.90
N ARG A 10 -0.50 14.38 -7.88
CA ARG A 10 -0.69 15.17 -6.67
C ARG A 10 -0.06 14.45 -5.49
N ASN A 11 0.64 15.20 -4.64
CA ASN A 11 1.14 14.67 -3.37
C ASN A 11 0.00 14.63 -2.36
N THR A 12 -0.08 13.53 -1.60
CA THR A 12 -1.05 13.35 -0.52
C THR A 12 -0.32 13.00 0.76
N LEU A 13 -0.79 13.54 1.89
CA LEU A 13 -0.31 13.20 3.22
C LEU A 13 -1.38 12.35 3.91
N VAL A 14 -1.04 11.12 4.27
CA VAL A 14 -1.97 10.15 4.88
C VAL A 14 -1.39 9.67 6.21
N THR A 15 -2.25 9.57 7.22
CA THR A 15 -1.92 9.01 8.54
C THR A 15 -2.71 7.72 8.76
N TRP A 16 -2.03 6.65 9.17
CA TRP A 16 -2.62 5.34 9.48
C TRP A 16 -1.80 4.61 10.56
N PRO A 17 -2.30 3.48 11.11
CA PRO A 17 -1.52 2.65 12.03
C PRO A 17 -0.21 2.14 11.40
N ASN A 18 0.83 1.96 12.21
CA ASN A 18 2.15 1.49 11.76
C ASN A 18 2.09 0.14 11.03
N ASP A 19 1.20 -0.77 11.44
CA ASP A 19 1.10 -2.08 10.80
C ASP A 19 0.47 -2.01 9.40
N VAL A 20 -0.38 -1.01 9.14
CA VAL A 20 -0.88 -0.71 7.79
C VAL A 20 0.26 -0.18 6.92
N ASP A 21 1.11 0.69 7.49
CA ASP A 21 2.31 1.18 6.79
C ASP A 21 3.27 0.05 6.40
N ARG A 22 3.53 -0.85 7.35
CA ARG A 22 4.36 -2.03 7.15
C ARG A 22 3.75 -2.94 6.10
N ARG A 23 2.44 -3.15 6.13
CA ARG A 23 1.73 -3.95 5.12
C ARG A 23 1.91 -3.38 3.72
N LEU A 24 1.89 -2.05 3.54
CA LEU A 24 2.18 -1.44 2.25
C LEU A 24 3.61 -1.75 1.77
N ASN A 25 4.60 -1.78 2.66
CA ASN A 25 5.96 -2.22 2.30
C ASN A 25 5.99 -3.70 1.88
N ILE A 26 5.23 -4.57 2.54
CA ILE A 26 5.08 -5.97 2.14
C ILE A 26 4.50 -6.11 0.74
N LEU A 27 3.49 -5.31 0.39
CA LEU A 27 2.92 -5.32 -0.96
C LEU A 27 3.93 -4.89 -2.03
N VAL A 28 4.79 -3.92 -1.73
CA VAL A 28 5.90 -3.54 -2.62
C VAL A 28 6.90 -4.69 -2.77
N ARG A 29 7.27 -5.36 -1.67
CA ARG A 29 8.15 -6.55 -1.71
C ARG A 29 7.54 -7.68 -2.53
N ALA A 30 6.23 -7.90 -2.42
CA ALA A 30 5.51 -8.90 -3.21
C ALA A 30 5.52 -8.56 -4.70
N ALA A 31 5.32 -7.29 -5.07
CA ALA A 31 5.44 -6.84 -6.45
C ALA A 31 6.85 -7.09 -7.02
N VAL A 32 7.89 -6.76 -6.26
CA VAL A 32 9.29 -7.01 -6.67
C VAL A 32 9.57 -8.50 -6.81
N ALA A 33 9.04 -9.34 -5.92
CA ALA A 33 9.16 -10.79 -6.06
C ALA A 33 8.51 -11.33 -7.35
N ALA A 34 7.45 -10.66 -7.82
CA ALA A 34 6.78 -10.94 -9.10
C ALA A 34 7.49 -10.33 -10.33
N GLY A 35 8.64 -9.65 -10.15
CA GLY A 35 9.38 -8.99 -11.23
C GLY A 35 8.90 -7.57 -11.55
N GLU A 36 7.94 -7.03 -10.79
CA GLU A 36 7.41 -5.68 -10.99
C GLU A 36 8.21 -4.63 -10.24
N GLN A 37 8.59 -3.56 -10.93
CA GLN A 37 9.18 -2.37 -10.29
C GLN A 37 8.07 -1.40 -9.88
N ALA A 38 7.55 -1.57 -8.65
CA ALA A 38 6.49 -0.73 -8.11
C ALA A 38 6.97 0.10 -6.91
N SER A 39 6.57 1.37 -6.88
CA SER A 39 6.72 2.23 -5.70
C SER A 39 5.51 2.11 -4.76
N ARG A 40 5.66 2.56 -3.50
CA ARG A 40 4.55 2.64 -2.55
C ARG A 40 3.36 3.42 -3.09
N SER A 41 3.61 4.54 -3.77
CA SER A 41 2.54 5.35 -4.36
C SER A 41 1.85 4.66 -5.53
N GLN A 42 2.57 3.86 -6.32
CA GLN A 42 1.97 3.03 -7.37
C GLN A 42 1.10 1.92 -6.79
N ILE A 43 1.55 1.23 -5.73
CA ILE A 43 0.73 0.24 -5.04
C ILE A 43 -0.55 0.88 -4.47
N LEU A 44 -0.42 2.01 -3.77
CA LEU A 44 -1.59 2.72 -3.23
C LEU A 44 -2.53 3.18 -4.34
N ALA A 45 -2.00 3.74 -5.43
CA ALA A 45 -2.80 4.16 -6.57
C ALA A 45 -3.52 2.98 -7.23
N ALA A 46 -2.86 1.81 -7.36
CA ALA A 46 -3.47 0.60 -7.90
C ALA A 46 -4.61 0.09 -7.00
N LEU A 47 -4.42 0.09 -5.67
CA LEU A 47 -5.48 -0.28 -4.72
C LEU A 47 -6.69 0.66 -4.82
N VAL A 48 -6.46 1.98 -4.93
CA VAL A 48 -7.55 2.95 -5.07
C VAL A 48 -8.23 2.83 -6.45
N ALA A 49 -7.47 2.62 -7.51
CA ALA A 49 -8.00 2.51 -8.87
C ALA A 49 -8.82 1.22 -9.10
N THR A 50 -8.59 0.19 -8.29
CA THR A 50 -9.30 -1.10 -8.37
C THR A 50 -10.43 -1.24 -7.35
N ALA A 51 -10.55 -0.31 -6.41
CA ALA A 51 -11.62 -0.33 -5.41
C ALA A 51 -12.99 -0.13 -6.07
N GLU A 52 -13.98 -0.93 -5.65
CA GLU A 52 -15.36 -0.73 -6.08
C GLU A 52 -15.91 0.56 -5.46
N ALA A 53 -16.49 1.42 -6.30
CA ALA A 53 -16.98 2.74 -5.90
C ALA A 53 -18.50 2.76 -5.58
N SER A 54 -19.08 1.60 -5.27
CA SER A 54 -20.49 1.52 -4.82
C SER A 54 -20.59 1.89 -3.33
N PRO A 55 -21.66 2.57 -2.89
CA PRO A 55 -21.81 2.96 -1.48
C PRO A 55 -21.71 1.77 -0.51
N ASP A 56 -22.33 0.65 -0.86
CA ASP A 56 -22.37 -0.55 -0.01
C ASP A 56 -20.98 -1.19 0.12
N ALA A 57 -20.24 -1.33 -0.99
CA ALA A 57 -18.88 -1.89 -0.95
C ALA A 57 -17.92 -1.04 -0.10
N VAL A 58 -18.03 0.29 -0.19
CA VAL A 58 -17.21 1.20 0.63
C VAL A 58 -17.59 1.10 2.12
N ALA A 59 -18.88 0.99 2.44
CA ALA A 59 -19.34 0.80 3.81
C ALA A 59 -18.79 -0.51 4.40
N ASP A 60 -18.90 -1.61 3.67
CA ASP A 60 -18.39 -2.92 4.09
C ASP A 60 -16.88 -2.91 4.29
N LEU A 61 -16.13 -2.30 3.38
CA LEU A 61 -14.68 -2.12 3.51
C LEU A 61 -14.32 -1.38 4.80
N LEU A 62 -15.03 -0.29 5.11
CA LEU A 62 -14.80 0.48 6.34
C LEU A 62 -15.18 -0.31 7.60
N HIS A 63 -16.28 -1.05 7.57
CA HIS A 63 -16.69 -1.91 8.68
C HIS A 63 -15.69 -3.02 8.95
N ALA A 64 -15.18 -3.68 7.90
CA ALA A 64 -14.15 -4.70 8.01
C ALA A 64 -12.87 -4.12 8.63
N TYR A 65 -12.38 -2.99 8.10
CA TYR A 65 -11.18 -2.32 8.63
C TYR A 65 -11.32 -1.95 10.11
N ARG A 66 -12.45 -1.35 10.51
CA ARG A 66 -12.68 -0.91 11.90
C ARG A 66 -12.85 -2.05 12.90
N ARG A 67 -13.06 -3.28 12.44
CA ARG A 67 -13.20 -4.48 13.28
C ARG A 67 -11.91 -5.31 13.38
N LEU A 68 -10.84 -4.92 12.68
CA LEU A 68 -9.57 -5.62 12.76
C LEU A 68 -8.98 -5.51 14.18
N PRO A 69 -8.60 -6.62 14.82
CA PRO A 69 -7.84 -6.57 16.07
C PRO A 69 -6.44 -6.00 15.82
N THR A 70 -5.80 -5.51 16.88
CA THR A 70 -4.48 -4.84 16.80
C THR A 70 -3.40 -5.71 16.17
N ASP A 71 -3.49 -7.03 16.32
CA ASP A 71 -2.54 -8.02 15.82
C ASP A 71 -2.94 -8.61 14.45
N ALA A 72 -4.04 -8.16 13.84
CA ALA A 72 -4.60 -8.77 12.61
C ALA A 72 -3.61 -8.84 11.45
N LEU A 73 -2.65 -7.91 11.40
CA LEU A 73 -1.65 -7.83 10.33
C LEU A 73 -0.28 -8.38 10.76
N ALA A 74 -0.11 -8.83 12.01
CA ALA A 74 1.20 -9.16 12.57
C ALA A 74 1.87 -10.34 11.84
N ALA A 75 1.23 -11.51 11.81
CA ALA A 75 1.75 -12.71 11.13
C ALA A 75 1.96 -12.46 9.63
N ASP A 76 0.99 -11.76 9.05
CA ASP A 76 0.93 -11.40 7.65
C ASP A 76 2.02 -10.41 7.21
N ASN A 77 2.65 -9.74 8.18
CA ASN A 77 3.72 -8.77 7.95
C ASN A 77 5.13 -9.34 8.10
N GLU A 78 5.32 -10.56 8.62
CA GLU A 78 6.66 -11.12 8.80
C GLU A 78 7.32 -11.51 7.47
N ARG A 79 6.54 -12.11 6.56
CA ARG A 79 6.90 -12.50 5.16
C ARG A 79 8.41 -12.60 4.90
N PRO A 80 9.10 -13.59 5.52
CA PRO A 80 10.53 -13.81 5.31
C PRO A 80 10.85 -14.37 3.92
N ASP A 81 9.83 -14.92 3.24
CA ASP A 81 9.89 -15.44 1.88
C ASP A 81 10.09 -14.35 0.82
N LEU A 82 9.74 -13.09 1.14
CA LEU A 82 9.84 -11.98 0.21
C LEU A 82 11.25 -11.34 0.23
N PRO A 83 11.71 -10.74 -0.88
CA PRO A 83 13.01 -10.07 -0.91
C PRO A 83 13.02 -8.85 0.02
N THR A 84 14.15 -8.59 0.69
CA THR A 84 14.35 -7.35 1.44
C THR A 84 14.64 -6.21 0.47
N ILE A 85 13.80 -5.17 0.47
CA ILE A 85 14.03 -3.96 -0.32
C ILE A 85 14.74 -2.93 0.55
N ARG A 86 15.82 -2.34 0.03
CA ARG A 86 16.43 -1.17 0.67
C ARG A 86 15.47 0.01 0.55
N THR A 87 14.80 0.37 1.64
CA THR A 87 14.12 1.66 1.73
C THR A 87 15.21 2.75 1.74
N PRO A 88 15.22 3.70 0.80
CA PRO A 88 16.09 4.85 0.91
C PRO A 88 15.80 5.52 2.26
N GLY A 89 16.84 5.73 3.07
CA GLY A 89 16.68 6.44 4.34
C GLY A 89 16.09 7.83 4.11
N PRO A 90 15.52 8.48 5.15
CA PRO A 90 14.95 9.81 5.01
C PRO A 90 15.97 10.76 4.37
N THR A 91 15.68 11.21 3.15
CA THR A 91 16.47 12.24 2.48
C THR A 91 16.36 13.49 3.34
N ARG A 92 17.48 13.88 3.96
CA ARG A 92 17.60 15.14 4.66
C ARG A 92 17.48 16.24 3.61
N THR A 93 16.29 16.83 3.48
CA THR A 93 16.12 18.10 2.76
C THR A 93 16.91 19.17 3.52
N GLN A 94 17.99 19.65 2.92
CA GLN A 94 18.63 20.92 3.23
C GLN A 94 17.82 22.05 2.58
#